data_AF-A4EBU4-F1
#
_entry.id   AF-A4EBU4-F1
#
_cell.length_a   1.000
_cell.length_b   1.000
_cell.length_c   1.000
_cell.angle_alpha   90.00
_cell.angle_beta   90.00
_cell.angle_gamma   90.00
#
_symmetry.space_group_name_H-M   'P 1'
#
loop_
_entity.id
_entity.type
_entity.pdbx_description
1 polymer ?
#
loop_
_entity_poly.entity_id
_entity_poly.type
_entity_poly.pdbx_seq_one_letter_code
_entity_poly.pdbx_strand_id
1 'polypeptide(L)'
;MAFNQTAAAPSHKMRRCLLMAFTLIALALIALPTASFAGTDTAGNILATDNDVDPSGVEGDLYWTGQALNLDDASIGRDIIAAGDTLSIRDCTVGGAVRLAARTIDIAQTTVDGSITVAGQHVVLNADSTANCFYAIGETVALRGSTKSAALAGDTVTIDGTVDGDVEVWADKLILGKNAHITGTVNAHVSEDPERAAGAEVGALKIDRTENEDTSTVNDVIGGTVAAALSTCFVALLLELVFPRATASAAGMLHQRPTPLWVSGLLGTIAIVPAVLLLIISIAGLSLAGALMCGVIGIALVSNAFAGCAIARMVRHSQNRYAMAAVGGIAAGALTGLPLVGGFISGVAFVFMLGYIIQIIWRNARLKPQQPTNTPGLPTA
;
A
#
# COMPACT_ATOMS: atom_id res chain seq x y z
N MET A 1 23.07 5.42 -52.53
CA MET A 1 23.18 6.75 -51.88
C MET A 1 21.82 7.12 -51.30
N ALA A 2 21.86 7.86 -50.19
CA ALA A 2 20.85 8.00 -49.15
C ALA A 2 19.49 8.61 -49.57
N PHE A 3 18.45 8.24 -48.83
CA PHE A 3 17.22 9.04 -48.71
C PHE A 3 17.00 9.34 -47.21
N ASN A 4 17.22 10.60 -46.83
CA ASN A 4 16.92 11.14 -45.51
C ASN A 4 15.41 11.42 -45.39
N GLN A 5 14.78 10.96 -44.31
CA GLN A 5 13.47 11.43 -43.87
C GLN A 5 13.66 12.47 -42.75
N THR A 6 13.17 13.69 -42.96
CA THR A 6 13.02 14.71 -41.92
C THR A 6 11.57 14.71 -41.40
N ALA A 7 11.39 14.52 -40.09
CA ALA A 7 10.12 14.61 -39.40
C ALA A 7 9.57 16.05 -39.36
N ALA A 8 8.30 16.24 -39.71
CA ALA A 8 7.62 17.53 -39.65
C ALA A 8 7.10 17.81 -38.21
N ALA A 9 7.38 19.02 -37.70
CA ALA A 9 6.92 19.48 -36.39
C ALA A 9 5.40 19.80 -36.37
N PRO A 10 4.68 19.53 -35.27
CA PRO A 10 3.23 19.72 -35.19
C PRO A 10 2.81 21.20 -35.12
N SER A 11 1.72 21.54 -35.82
CA SER A 11 1.25 22.93 -36.03
C SER A 11 0.69 23.61 -34.77
N HIS A 12 0.89 24.94 -34.68
CA HIS A 12 0.48 25.83 -33.58
C HIS A 12 -0.99 25.76 -33.16
N LYS A 13 -1.90 25.29 -34.03
CA LYS A 13 -3.32 25.08 -33.71
C LYS A 13 -3.52 23.94 -32.70
N MET A 14 -2.70 22.89 -32.77
CA MET A 14 -2.82 21.74 -31.88
C MET A 14 -2.38 22.07 -30.45
N ARG A 15 -1.36 22.93 -30.28
CA ARG A 15 -0.94 23.42 -28.95
C ARG A 15 -1.98 24.30 -28.27
N ARG A 16 -2.67 25.17 -29.02
CA ARG A 16 -3.76 26.01 -28.47
C ARG A 16 -5.00 25.19 -28.07
N CYS A 17 -5.34 24.17 -28.86
CA CYS A 17 -6.43 23.26 -28.53
C CYS A 17 -6.10 22.41 -27.29
N LEU A 18 -4.85 21.94 -27.16
CA LEU A 18 -4.39 21.19 -25.98
C LEU A 18 -4.42 22.05 -24.70
N LEU A 19 -3.98 23.31 -24.78
CA LEU A 19 -4.00 24.25 -23.66
C LEU A 19 -5.43 24.59 -23.22
N MET A 20 -6.35 24.84 -24.17
CA MET A 20 -7.77 25.08 -23.86
C MET A 20 -8.44 23.85 -23.24
N ALA A 21 -8.15 22.65 -23.75
CA ALA A 21 -8.66 21.40 -23.18
C ALA A 21 -8.15 21.18 -21.75
N PHE A 22 -6.86 21.45 -21.48
CA PHE A 22 -6.29 21.37 -20.14
C PHE A 22 -6.94 22.35 -19.17
N THR A 23 -7.18 23.60 -19.59
CA THR A 23 -7.88 24.59 -18.75
C THR A 23 -9.35 24.24 -18.50
N LEU A 24 -10.04 23.64 -19.47
CA LEU A 24 -11.43 23.18 -19.31
C LEU A 24 -11.53 21.94 -18.41
N ILE A 25 -10.55 21.03 -18.49
CA ILE A 25 -10.44 19.86 -17.60
C ILE A 25 -10.11 20.32 -16.17
N ALA A 26 -9.16 21.23 -15.99
CA ALA A 26 -8.85 21.80 -14.68
C ALA A 26 -10.06 22.55 -14.07
N LEU A 27 -10.81 23.31 -14.88
CA LEU A 27 -12.03 23.99 -14.42
C LEU A 27 -13.17 23.02 -14.09
N ALA A 28 -13.28 21.91 -14.82
CA ALA A 28 -14.27 20.85 -14.54
C ALA A 28 -13.93 20.03 -13.29
N LEU A 29 -12.63 19.84 -12.99
CA LEU A 29 -12.17 19.20 -11.75
C LEU A 29 -12.41 20.05 -10.50
N ILE A 30 -12.38 21.39 -10.64
CA ILE A 30 -12.71 22.32 -9.54
C ILE A 30 -14.24 22.40 -9.32
N ALA A 31 -15.04 22.12 -10.35
CA ALA A 31 -16.50 22.28 -10.32
C ALA A 31 -17.29 21.00 -9.99
N LEU A 32 -16.62 19.89 -9.66
CA LEU A 32 -17.31 18.68 -9.22
C LEU A 32 -17.89 18.92 -7.81
N PRO A 33 -19.21 18.77 -7.61
CA PRO A 33 -19.77 18.77 -6.27
C PRO A 33 -19.22 17.55 -5.54
N THR A 34 -18.44 17.82 -4.52
CA THR A 34 -18.02 16.85 -3.55
C THR A 34 -19.26 16.48 -2.72
N ALA A 35 -19.71 15.23 -2.81
CA ALA A 35 -20.91 14.80 -2.10
C ALA A 35 -20.62 14.77 -0.59
N SER A 36 -21.19 15.71 0.14
CA SER A 36 -21.27 15.74 1.61
C SER A 36 -22.18 14.62 2.09
N PHE A 37 -21.72 13.80 3.03
CA PHE A 37 -22.53 12.82 3.73
C PHE A 37 -22.51 13.09 5.24
N ALA A 38 -22.70 14.34 5.68
CA ALA A 38 -23.02 14.61 7.09
C ALA A 38 -24.39 14.04 7.43
N GLY A 39 -24.40 12.92 8.15
CA GLY A 39 -25.62 12.35 8.72
C GLY A 39 -25.42 12.07 10.20
N THR A 40 -26.24 12.69 11.05
CA THR A 40 -26.37 12.31 12.46
C THR A 40 -27.33 11.12 12.57
N ASP A 41 -26.91 10.04 13.20
CA ASP A 41 -27.78 8.89 13.46
C ASP A 41 -28.68 9.11 14.70
N THR A 42 -29.62 8.20 14.94
CA THR A 42 -30.51 8.27 16.13
C THR A 42 -29.78 8.11 17.46
N ALA A 43 -28.52 7.64 17.43
CA ALA A 43 -27.66 7.50 18.61
C ALA A 43 -26.75 8.72 18.83
N GLY A 44 -26.86 9.76 18.00
CA GLY A 44 -26.06 10.99 18.07
C GLY A 44 -24.69 10.89 17.40
N ASN A 45 -24.41 9.81 16.66
CA ASN A 45 -23.14 9.64 15.96
C ASN A 45 -23.15 10.44 14.65
N ILE A 46 -22.01 11.00 14.27
CA ILE A 46 -21.83 11.70 13.00
C ILE A 46 -20.89 10.90 12.11
N LEU A 47 -21.32 10.64 10.88
CA LEU A 47 -20.45 10.22 9.80
C LEU A 47 -20.19 11.44 8.91
N ALA A 48 -18.92 11.73 8.63
CA ALA A 48 -18.51 12.94 7.91
C ALA A 48 -17.31 12.68 6.96
N THR A 49 -17.17 13.56 5.99
CA THR A 49 -16.13 13.58 4.94
C THR A 49 -15.56 14.99 4.75
N ASP A 50 -14.61 15.18 3.83
CA ASP A 50 -13.92 16.48 3.57
C ASP A 50 -14.83 17.72 3.41
N ASN A 51 -16.10 17.56 3.09
CA ASN A 51 -17.01 18.68 2.76
C ASN A 51 -17.97 19.01 3.89
N ASP A 52 -17.94 18.21 4.95
CA ASP A 52 -18.84 18.37 6.08
C ASP A 52 -18.26 19.43 7.01
N VAL A 53 -18.98 20.56 7.07
CA VAL A 53 -18.59 21.75 7.82
C VAL A 53 -18.91 21.52 9.30
N ASP A 54 -17.84 21.31 10.07
CA ASP A 54 -17.72 21.68 11.48
C ASP A 54 -18.59 20.90 12.49
N PRO A 55 -18.15 19.69 12.92
CA PRO A 55 -18.80 18.94 13.98
C PRO A 55 -18.41 19.50 15.36
N SER A 56 -18.79 20.74 15.65
CA SER A 56 -18.48 21.43 16.94
C SER A 56 -19.21 20.83 18.14
N GLY A 57 -20.24 20.02 17.92
CA GLY A 57 -20.96 19.28 18.98
C GLY A 57 -21.50 17.95 18.50
N VAL A 58 -20.82 16.87 18.84
CA VAL A 58 -21.23 15.48 18.52
C VAL A 58 -21.65 14.80 19.81
N GLU A 59 -22.93 14.47 19.98
CA GLU A 59 -23.41 13.79 21.19
C GLU A 59 -22.86 12.35 21.31
N GLY A 60 -22.64 11.69 20.18
CA GLY A 60 -22.14 10.33 20.09
C GLY A 60 -20.70 10.24 19.58
N ASP A 61 -20.48 9.32 18.65
CA ASP A 61 -19.17 9.08 18.04
C ASP A 61 -19.02 9.90 16.76
N LEU A 62 -17.82 10.40 16.50
CA LEU A 62 -17.44 11.02 15.23
C LEU A 62 -16.65 10.03 14.37
N TYR A 63 -17.21 9.67 13.22
CA TYR A 63 -16.55 8.89 12.17
C TYR A 63 -16.22 9.80 10.99
N TRP A 64 -14.95 9.92 10.65
CA TRP A 64 -14.51 10.82 9.58
C TRP A 64 -13.52 10.18 8.60
N THR A 65 -13.67 10.48 7.30
CA THR A 65 -12.69 10.10 6.28
C THR A 65 -12.52 11.18 5.22
N GLY A 66 -11.27 11.50 4.84
CA GLY A 66 -11.00 12.54 3.85
C GLY A 66 -9.51 12.84 3.68
N GLN A 67 -9.18 13.94 3.02
CA GLN A 67 -7.82 14.46 2.89
C GLN A 67 -7.36 15.15 4.17
N ALA A 68 -8.13 16.10 4.68
CA ALA A 68 -7.74 16.88 5.86
C ALA A 68 -8.92 17.15 6.81
N LEU A 69 -8.75 16.77 8.08
CA LEU A 69 -9.68 17.11 9.16
C LEU A 69 -9.02 18.12 10.08
N ASN A 70 -9.68 19.25 10.30
CA ASN A 70 -9.33 20.21 11.34
C ASN A 70 -10.54 20.33 12.27
N LEU A 71 -10.42 19.78 13.47
CA LEU A 71 -11.35 20.05 14.56
C LEU A 71 -10.75 21.13 15.45
N ASP A 72 -11.54 22.17 15.72
CA ASP A 72 -11.17 23.30 16.56
C ASP A 72 -12.38 23.64 17.44
N ASP A 73 -12.20 23.75 18.76
CA ASP A 73 -13.28 24.06 19.72
C ASP A 73 -14.51 23.12 19.61
N ALA A 74 -14.24 21.81 19.51
CA ALA A 74 -15.29 20.79 19.33
C ALA A 74 -15.47 19.88 20.55
N SER A 75 -16.72 19.58 20.89
CA SER A 75 -17.07 18.62 21.95
C SER A 75 -17.65 17.33 21.38
N ILE A 76 -16.97 16.21 21.61
CA ILE A 76 -17.38 14.86 21.18
C ILE A 76 -17.74 14.03 22.41
N GLY A 77 -19.00 13.61 22.52
CA GLY A 77 -19.52 12.93 23.70
C GLY A 77 -18.94 11.54 23.92
N ARG A 78 -18.51 10.86 22.84
CA ARG A 78 -17.91 9.52 22.90
C ARG A 78 -16.61 9.45 22.08
N ASP A 79 -16.54 8.61 21.07
CA ASP A 79 -15.29 8.26 20.39
C ASP A 79 -15.06 9.11 19.13
N ILE A 80 -13.79 9.35 18.78
CA ILE A 80 -13.39 9.81 17.44
C ILE A 80 -12.74 8.65 16.71
N ILE A 81 -13.18 8.37 15.48
CA ILE A 81 -12.50 7.48 14.53
C ILE A 81 -12.33 8.24 13.22
N ALA A 82 -11.09 8.63 12.90
CA ALA A 82 -10.81 9.43 11.71
C ALA A 82 -9.62 8.90 10.90
N ALA A 83 -9.73 8.98 9.57
CA ALA A 83 -8.64 8.61 8.68
C ALA A 83 -8.45 9.63 7.54
N GLY A 84 -7.20 9.98 7.23
CA GLY A 84 -6.90 10.91 6.13
C GLY A 84 -5.43 11.14 5.83
N ASP A 85 -5.09 12.26 5.18
CA ASP A 85 -3.69 12.66 4.98
C ASP A 85 -3.19 13.51 6.17
N THR A 86 -3.99 14.48 6.62
CA THR A 86 -3.66 15.34 7.77
C THR A 86 -4.84 15.42 8.74
N LEU A 87 -4.60 15.16 10.03
CA LEU A 87 -5.61 15.27 11.08
C LEU A 87 -5.09 16.21 12.17
N SER A 88 -5.79 17.33 12.39
CA SER A 88 -5.51 18.29 13.45
C SER A 88 -6.71 18.35 14.40
N ILE A 89 -6.50 18.02 15.67
CA ILE A 89 -7.51 18.05 16.72
C ILE A 89 -7.06 19.06 17.77
N ARG A 90 -7.77 20.18 17.88
CA ARG A 90 -7.36 21.33 18.70
C ARG A 90 -8.51 21.81 19.58
N ASP A 91 -8.17 22.14 20.83
CA ASP A 91 -9.14 22.71 21.78
C ASP A 91 -10.42 21.87 21.90
N CYS A 92 -10.28 20.54 21.86
CA CYS A 92 -11.40 19.62 21.86
C CYS A 92 -11.59 18.93 23.22
N THR A 93 -12.82 18.49 23.49
CA THR A 93 -13.13 17.54 24.57
C THR A 93 -13.70 16.26 24.00
N VAL A 94 -13.14 15.11 24.37
CA VAL A 94 -13.59 13.79 23.89
C VAL A 94 -13.91 12.90 25.09
N GLY A 95 -15.18 12.55 25.27
CA GLY A 95 -15.64 11.73 26.39
C GLY A 95 -15.24 10.25 26.31
N GLY A 96 -14.79 9.80 25.13
CA GLY A 96 -14.37 8.43 24.85
C GLY A 96 -12.93 8.33 24.34
N ALA A 97 -12.69 7.37 23.44
CA ALA A 97 -11.39 7.10 22.85
C ALA A 97 -11.19 7.78 21.49
N VAL A 98 -9.94 8.09 21.14
CA VAL A 98 -9.57 8.70 19.87
C VAL A 98 -8.75 7.70 19.06
N ARG A 99 -9.19 7.38 17.85
CA ARG A 99 -8.51 6.46 16.92
C ARG A 99 -8.27 7.15 15.59
N LEU A 100 -7.00 7.42 15.28
CA LEU A 100 -6.62 8.20 14.10
C LEU A 100 -5.63 7.44 13.20
N ALA A 101 -5.82 7.56 11.89
CA ALA A 101 -4.87 7.05 10.91
C ALA A 101 -4.60 8.08 9.82
N ALA A 102 -3.40 8.69 9.80
CA ALA A 102 -3.06 9.68 8.79
C ALA A 102 -1.56 9.86 8.59
N ARG A 103 -1.13 10.50 7.50
CA ARG A 103 0.29 10.83 7.31
C ARG A 103 0.77 11.77 8.41
N THR A 104 0.01 12.81 8.73
CA THR A 104 0.33 13.77 9.81
C THR A 104 -0.82 13.86 10.81
N ILE A 105 -0.52 13.71 12.10
CA ILE A 105 -1.48 13.80 13.20
C ILE A 105 -0.95 14.80 14.24
N ASP A 106 -1.72 15.83 14.53
CA ASP A 106 -1.44 16.83 15.57
C ASP A 106 -2.64 16.93 16.52
N ILE A 107 -2.42 16.66 17.81
CA ILE A 107 -3.44 16.77 18.86
C ILE A 107 -2.96 17.80 19.89
N ALA A 108 -3.65 18.93 20.00
CA ALA A 108 -3.25 20.05 20.85
C ALA A 108 -4.40 20.54 21.74
N GLN A 109 -4.08 20.94 22.98
CA GLN A 109 -5.06 21.50 23.93
C GLN A 109 -6.34 20.65 24.06
N THR A 110 -6.21 19.33 23.92
CA THR A 110 -7.35 18.42 23.79
C THR A 110 -7.43 17.48 24.98
N THR A 111 -8.58 17.43 25.64
CA THR A 111 -8.85 16.53 26.78
C THR A 111 -9.57 15.30 26.28
N VAL A 112 -8.96 14.12 26.44
CA VAL A 112 -9.52 12.82 26.08
C VAL A 112 -9.72 11.99 27.34
N ASP A 113 -10.97 11.70 27.70
CA ASP A 113 -11.30 10.90 28.87
C ASP A 113 -10.88 9.42 28.70
N GLY A 114 -10.81 8.95 27.46
CA GLY A 114 -10.35 7.62 27.08
C GLY A 114 -8.88 7.55 26.68
N SER A 115 -8.56 6.59 25.79
CA SER A 115 -7.21 6.40 25.24
C SER A 115 -7.12 6.94 23.82
N ILE A 116 -5.92 7.35 23.43
CA ILE A 116 -5.59 7.77 22.08
C ILE A 116 -4.80 6.63 21.43
N THR A 117 -5.26 6.12 20.28
CA THR A 117 -4.57 5.14 19.45
C THR A 117 -4.37 5.70 18.06
N VAL A 118 -3.12 5.89 17.65
CA VAL A 118 -2.80 6.61 16.42
C VAL A 118 -1.73 5.90 15.60
N ALA A 119 -1.91 5.94 14.29
CA ALA A 119 -0.93 5.45 13.32
C ALA A 119 -0.69 6.50 12.26
N GLY A 120 0.55 6.92 12.08
CA GLY A 120 0.89 7.91 11.06
C GLY A 120 2.37 8.03 10.76
N GLN A 121 2.75 8.86 9.79
CA GLN A 121 4.18 9.11 9.56
C GLN A 121 4.74 10.05 10.64
N HIS A 122 4.02 11.15 10.89
CA HIS A 122 4.35 12.12 11.93
C HIS A 122 3.20 12.25 12.92
N VAL A 123 3.46 11.94 14.19
CA VAL A 123 2.45 11.95 15.25
C VAL A 123 2.93 12.83 16.40
N VAL A 124 2.11 13.81 16.79
CA VAL A 124 2.39 14.70 17.92
C VAL A 124 1.18 14.80 18.84
N LEU A 125 1.35 14.44 20.11
CA LEU A 125 0.47 14.82 21.21
C LEU A 125 1.09 16.04 21.89
N ASN A 126 0.61 17.24 21.58
CA ASN A 126 1.16 18.49 22.07
C ASN A 126 0.90 18.72 23.57
N ALA A 127 1.62 19.69 24.14
CA ALA A 127 1.39 20.16 25.49
C ALA A 127 -0.07 20.62 25.68
N ASP A 128 -0.53 20.62 26.93
CA ASP A 128 -1.91 20.92 27.33
C ASP A 128 -2.97 19.93 26.79
N SER A 129 -2.56 18.85 26.11
CA SER A 129 -3.43 17.70 25.82
C SER A 129 -3.30 16.63 26.90
N THR A 130 -4.42 15.99 27.26
CA THR A 130 -4.45 14.90 28.26
C THR A 130 -5.17 13.68 27.75
N ALA A 131 -4.68 12.48 28.08
CA ALA A 131 -5.37 11.21 27.79
C ALA A 131 -5.10 10.16 28.88
N ASN A 132 -5.89 9.09 28.94
CA ASN A 132 -5.54 7.96 29.81
C ASN A 132 -4.29 7.25 29.30
N CYS A 133 -4.34 6.69 28.10
CA CYS A 133 -3.20 6.03 27.49
C CYS A 133 -2.94 6.59 26.09
N PHE A 134 -1.66 6.70 25.71
CA PHE A 134 -1.25 7.09 24.36
C PHE A 134 -0.52 5.94 23.67
N TYR A 135 -1.18 5.37 22.66
CA TYR A 135 -0.65 4.32 21.80
C TYR A 135 -0.36 4.95 20.44
N ALA A 136 0.91 5.01 20.05
CA ALA A 136 1.30 5.68 18.82
C ALA A 136 2.34 4.89 18.04
N ILE A 137 2.13 4.79 16.73
CA ILE A 137 3.10 4.25 15.79
C ILE A 137 3.37 5.25 14.66
N GLY A 138 4.65 5.46 14.33
CA GLY A 138 5.03 6.27 13.17
C GLY A 138 6.52 6.33 12.89
N GLU A 139 6.94 7.15 11.93
CA GLU A 139 8.37 7.44 11.71
C GLU A 139 8.89 8.35 12.83
N THR A 140 8.12 9.39 13.14
CA THR A 140 8.39 10.29 14.28
C THR A 140 7.18 10.36 15.20
N VAL A 141 7.37 10.02 16.46
CA VAL A 141 6.33 10.11 17.51
C VAL A 141 6.80 11.05 18.61
N ALA A 142 6.00 12.07 18.93
CA ALA A 142 6.28 13.01 20.00
C ALA A 142 5.14 13.07 21.03
N LEU A 143 5.44 12.71 22.28
CA LEU A 143 4.56 12.91 23.43
C LEU A 143 5.04 14.15 24.21
N ARG A 144 4.27 15.24 24.16
CA ARG A 144 4.49 16.48 24.92
C ARG A 144 3.36 16.77 25.92
N GLY A 145 2.22 16.12 25.76
CA GLY A 145 1.06 16.21 26.67
C GLY A 145 1.23 15.41 27.96
N SER A 146 0.13 15.17 28.66
CA SER A 146 0.08 14.35 29.88
C SER A 146 -0.74 13.08 29.69
N THR A 147 -0.21 11.94 30.12
CA THR A 147 -0.89 10.63 30.01
C THR A 147 -0.68 9.79 31.26
N LYS A 148 -1.52 8.77 31.49
CA LYS A 148 -1.27 7.81 32.58
C LYS A 148 -0.31 6.70 32.19
N SER A 149 -0.24 6.34 30.90
CA SER A 149 0.70 5.36 30.35
C SER A 149 0.86 5.57 28.85
N ALA A 150 1.97 5.12 28.29
CA ALA A 150 2.24 5.24 26.86
C ALA A 150 2.92 4.00 26.28
N ALA A 151 2.57 3.66 25.05
CA ALA A 151 3.26 2.66 24.24
C ALA A 151 3.53 3.23 22.86
N LEU A 152 4.80 3.43 22.55
CA LEU A 152 5.27 4.25 21.44
C LEU A 152 6.19 3.42 20.54
N ALA A 153 5.93 3.46 19.24
CA ALA A 153 6.76 2.78 18.26
C ALA A 153 7.15 3.72 17.10
N GLY A 154 8.41 3.71 16.69
CA GLY A 154 8.86 4.47 15.53
C GLY A 154 10.36 4.72 15.44
N ASP A 155 10.85 5.18 14.29
CA ASP A 155 12.28 5.43 14.08
C ASP A 155 12.83 6.41 15.14
N THR A 156 12.10 7.51 15.39
CA THR A 156 12.41 8.45 16.47
C THR A 156 11.20 8.65 17.39
N VAL A 157 11.38 8.32 18.66
CA VAL A 157 10.40 8.59 19.72
C VAL A 157 10.93 9.70 20.63
N THR A 158 10.16 10.77 20.79
CA THR A 158 10.46 11.88 21.71
C THR A 158 9.41 11.94 22.80
N ILE A 159 9.84 11.94 24.06
CA ILE A 159 8.99 12.17 25.23
C ILE A 159 9.48 13.45 25.89
N ASP A 160 8.66 14.50 25.86
CA ASP A 160 8.91 15.80 26.47
C ASP A 160 7.65 16.30 27.22
N GLY A 161 6.91 15.36 27.81
CA GLY A 161 5.68 15.59 28.57
C GLY A 161 5.61 14.72 29.83
N THR A 162 4.41 14.60 30.40
CA THR A 162 4.21 13.84 31.65
C THR A 162 3.59 12.48 31.39
N VAL A 163 4.12 11.44 32.05
CA VAL A 163 3.51 10.10 32.08
C VAL A 163 3.43 9.60 33.53
N ASP A 164 2.22 9.47 34.06
CA ASP A 164 1.97 9.09 35.46
C ASP A 164 2.11 7.58 35.74
N GLY A 165 2.69 6.82 34.81
CA GLY A 165 2.84 5.37 34.91
C GLY A 165 3.93 4.84 33.98
N ASP A 166 3.78 3.57 33.58
CA ASP A 166 4.78 2.89 32.78
C ASP A 166 4.73 3.32 31.31
N VAL A 167 5.90 3.30 30.67
CA VAL A 167 6.10 3.61 29.26
C VAL A 167 6.81 2.46 28.57
N GLU A 168 6.29 2.07 27.43
CA GLU A 168 6.88 1.06 26.57
C GLU A 168 7.30 1.72 25.24
N VAL A 169 8.55 1.54 24.83
CA VAL A 169 9.09 2.18 23.62
C VAL A 169 9.76 1.14 22.74
N TRP A 170 9.43 1.15 21.45
CA TRP A 170 10.14 0.42 20.39
C TRP A 170 10.62 1.41 19.33
N ALA A 171 11.90 1.78 19.35
CA ALA A 171 12.40 2.82 18.47
C ALA A 171 13.86 2.62 18.09
N ASP A 172 14.31 3.18 16.97
CA ASP A 172 15.76 3.25 16.75
C ASP A 172 16.39 4.26 17.71
N LYS A 173 15.74 5.41 17.85
CA LYS A 173 16.18 6.50 18.72
C LYS A 173 15.10 6.95 19.70
N LEU A 174 15.43 6.94 20.99
CA LEU A 174 14.61 7.50 22.07
C LEU A 174 15.23 8.80 22.60
N ILE A 175 14.44 9.88 22.61
CA ILE A 175 14.81 11.18 23.15
C ILE A 175 13.90 11.52 24.33
N LEU A 176 14.48 11.64 25.51
CA LEU A 176 13.84 12.15 26.72
C LEU A 176 14.16 13.64 26.85
N GLY A 177 13.18 14.47 26.52
CA GLY A 177 13.26 15.93 26.58
C GLY A 177 13.32 16.49 28.00
N LYS A 178 13.61 17.79 28.11
CA LYS A 178 13.83 18.46 29.41
C LYS A 178 12.59 18.51 30.29
N ASN A 179 11.40 18.38 29.70
CA ASN A 179 10.12 18.40 30.39
C ASN A 179 9.57 16.99 30.62
N ALA A 180 10.32 15.94 30.28
CA ALA A 180 9.91 14.56 30.49
C ALA A 180 9.78 14.29 32.00
N HIS A 181 8.58 13.95 32.46
CA HIS A 181 8.32 13.51 33.83
C HIS A 181 7.57 12.18 33.81
N ILE A 182 8.29 11.08 34.04
CA ILE A 182 7.76 9.72 33.99
C ILE A 182 7.87 9.09 35.38
N THR A 183 6.74 8.87 36.03
CA THR A 183 6.72 8.34 37.41
C THR A 183 6.97 6.83 37.46
N GLY A 184 6.62 6.10 36.41
CA GLY A 184 6.77 4.65 36.30
C GLY A 184 8.09 4.18 35.69
N THR A 185 8.07 2.96 35.16
CA THR A 185 9.20 2.34 34.46
C THR A 185 9.11 2.61 32.97
N VAL A 186 10.22 2.99 32.36
CA VAL A 186 10.39 3.06 30.91
C VAL A 186 11.09 1.77 30.46
N ASN A 187 10.38 0.93 29.70
CA ASN A 187 10.97 -0.20 28.98
C ASN A 187 11.25 0.25 27.55
N ALA A 188 12.53 0.46 27.23
CA ALA A 188 12.98 0.92 25.93
C ALA A 188 13.65 -0.22 25.17
N HIS A 189 13.05 -0.63 24.07
CA HIS A 189 13.61 -1.52 23.07
C HIS A 189 14.22 -0.65 21.97
N VAL A 190 15.51 -0.34 22.10
CA VAL A 190 16.17 0.67 21.25
C VAL A 190 17.47 0.20 20.62
N SER A 191 17.72 0.69 19.40
CA SER A 191 18.95 0.45 18.63
C SER A 191 20.09 1.35 19.12
N GLU A 192 19.80 2.63 19.37
CA GLU A 192 20.72 3.64 19.87
C GLU A 192 20.57 3.88 21.38
N ASP A 193 21.62 4.35 22.06
CA ASP A 193 21.54 4.72 23.47
C ASP A 193 20.59 5.93 23.63
N PRO A 194 19.61 5.91 24.56
CA PRO A 194 18.65 7.00 24.71
C PRO A 194 19.31 8.35 25.02
N GLU A 195 18.89 9.40 24.31
CA GLU A 195 19.31 10.77 24.60
C GLU A 195 18.47 11.36 25.74
N ARG A 196 19.10 11.75 26.83
CA ARG A 196 18.42 12.34 28.00
C ARG A 196 18.86 13.77 28.22
N ALA A 197 17.93 14.72 28.07
CA ALA A 197 18.18 16.11 28.36
C ALA A 197 18.31 16.36 29.87
N ALA A 198 19.11 17.36 30.26
CA ALA A 198 19.18 17.84 31.64
C ALA A 198 17.81 18.43 32.04
N GLY A 199 17.08 17.73 32.92
CA GLY A 199 15.71 18.07 33.31
C GLY A 199 14.73 16.90 33.19
N ALA A 200 15.05 15.88 32.40
CA ALA A 200 14.22 14.68 32.30
C ALA A 200 14.20 13.90 33.63
N GLU A 201 13.03 13.75 34.23
CA GLU A 201 12.77 12.96 35.43
C GLU A 201 12.11 11.64 35.01
N VAL A 202 12.81 10.53 35.24
CA VAL A 202 12.34 9.19 34.89
C VAL A 202 12.60 8.29 36.08
N GLY A 203 11.58 7.55 36.51
CA GLY A 203 11.67 6.59 37.62
C GLY A 203 12.73 5.51 37.37
N ALA A 204 12.34 4.43 36.70
CA ALA A 204 13.27 3.36 36.31
C ALA A 204 13.37 3.27 34.80
N LEU A 205 14.58 3.22 34.23
CA LEU A 205 14.81 3.03 32.79
C LEU A 205 15.44 1.65 32.56
N LYS A 206 14.69 0.76 31.91
CA LYS A 206 15.15 -0.55 31.45
C LYS A 206 15.37 -0.47 29.94
N ILE A 207 16.59 -0.82 29.52
CA ILE A 207 16.96 -0.82 28.10
C ILE A 207 17.15 -2.28 27.71
N ASP A 208 16.31 -2.76 26.79
CA ASP A 208 16.53 -4.03 26.10
C ASP A 208 17.12 -3.71 24.73
N ARG A 209 18.34 -4.17 24.49
CA ARG A 209 19.05 -3.84 23.26
C ARG A 209 18.58 -4.82 22.20
N THR A 210 17.81 -4.35 21.23
CA THR A 210 17.65 -5.09 19.98
C THR A 210 19.02 -5.04 19.30
N GLU A 211 19.84 -6.08 19.46
CA GLU A 211 21.09 -6.23 18.70
C GLU A 211 20.73 -6.31 17.21
N ASN A 212 20.60 -5.15 16.57
CA ASN A 212 20.84 -5.05 15.14
C ASN A 212 22.37 -5.14 14.99
N GLU A 213 22.87 -6.35 14.71
CA GLU A 213 24.22 -6.53 14.21
C GLU A 213 24.41 -5.63 12.98
N ASP A 214 25.30 -4.64 13.10
CA ASP A 214 25.86 -3.82 12.01
C ASP A 214 26.63 -4.69 10.98
N THR A 215 25.92 -5.61 10.31
CA THR A 215 26.39 -6.45 9.18
C THR A 215 25.48 -6.30 7.93
N SER A 216 24.64 -5.26 7.96
CA SER A 216 23.33 -5.08 7.31
C SER A 216 23.29 -4.84 5.79
N THR A 217 24.37 -5.05 5.04
CA THR A 217 24.25 -5.02 3.56
C THR A 217 24.40 -6.38 2.92
N VAL A 218 25.20 -7.27 3.51
CA VAL A 218 25.45 -8.59 2.90
C VAL A 218 24.49 -9.63 3.46
N ASN A 219 24.25 -9.64 4.78
CA ASN A 219 23.34 -10.61 5.37
C ASN A 219 21.87 -10.29 5.07
N ASP A 220 21.49 -9.01 4.94
CA ASP A 220 20.14 -8.61 4.52
C ASP A 220 19.87 -8.93 3.05
N VAL A 221 20.87 -8.78 2.19
CA VAL A 221 20.75 -9.21 0.78
C VAL A 221 20.64 -10.73 0.70
N ILE A 222 21.41 -11.47 1.50
CA ILE A 222 21.33 -12.94 1.56
C ILE A 222 19.98 -13.38 2.14
N GLY A 223 19.55 -12.81 3.26
CA GLY A 223 18.29 -13.10 3.94
C GLY A 223 17.08 -12.75 3.07
N GLY A 224 17.09 -11.57 2.44
CA GLY A 224 16.07 -11.15 1.48
C GLY A 224 16.02 -12.05 0.24
N THR A 225 17.17 -12.49 -0.26
CA THR A 225 17.24 -13.44 -1.38
C THR A 225 16.70 -14.82 -1.00
N VAL A 226 17.04 -15.31 0.19
CA VAL A 226 16.53 -16.59 0.71
C VAL A 226 15.02 -16.52 0.95
N ALA A 227 14.52 -15.44 1.55
CA ALA A 227 13.09 -15.21 1.74
C ALA A 227 12.34 -15.15 0.41
N ALA A 228 12.87 -14.42 -0.59
CA ALA A 228 12.30 -14.35 -1.93
C ALA A 228 12.29 -15.73 -2.63
N ALA A 229 13.36 -16.52 -2.48
CA ALA A 229 13.44 -17.88 -3.02
C ALA A 229 12.41 -18.82 -2.40
N LEU A 230 12.24 -18.79 -1.08
CA LEU A 230 11.28 -19.63 -0.35
C LEU A 230 9.83 -19.24 -0.68
N SER A 231 9.52 -17.94 -0.68
CA SER A 231 8.19 -17.42 -1.04
C SER A 231 7.82 -17.77 -2.48
N THR A 232 8.72 -17.52 -3.44
CA THR A 232 8.49 -17.84 -4.85
C THR A 232 8.37 -19.35 -5.08
N CYS A 233 9.11 -20.17 -4.33
CA CYS A 233 8.96 -21.63 -4.33
C CYS A 233 7.57 -22.07 -3.85
N PHE A 234 7.07 -21.48 -2.75
CA PHE A 234 5.74 -21.78 -2.25
C PHE A 234 4.65 -21.42 -3.28
N VAL A 235 4.72 -20.22 -3.87
CA VAL A 235 3.79 -19.79 -4.93
C VAL A 235 3.89 -20.70 -6.16
N ALA A 236 5.10 -21.11 -6.56
CA ALA A 236 5.32 -22.02 -7.67
C ALA A 236 4.67 -23.39 -7.45
N LEU A 237 4.78 -23.95 -6.25
CA LEU A 237 4.11 -25.20 -5.87
C LEU A 237 2.59 -25.05 -5.88
N LEU A 238 2.07 -23.92 -5.37
CA LEU A 238 0.63 -23.64 -5.35
C LEU A 238 0.07 -23.47 -6.77
N LEU A 239 0.76 -22.74 -7.63
CA LEU A 239 0.42 -22.62 -9.06
C LEU A 239 0.41 -23.97 -9.75
N GLU A 240 1.38 -24.83 -9.46
CA GLU A 240 1.43 -26.16 -10.03
C GLU A 240 0.32 -27.08 -9.50
N LEU A 241 -0.08 -26.90 -8.25
CA LEU A 241 -1.19 -27.64 -7.65
C LEU A 241 -2.53 -27.26 -8.27
N VAL A 242 -2.79 -25.96 -8.44
CA VAL A 242 -4.10 -25.44 -8.88
C VAL A 242 -4.21 -25.40 -10.41
N PHE A 243 -3.13 -25.05 -11.11
CA PHE A 243 -3.13 -24.82 -12.56
C PHE A 243 -2.00 -25.58 -13.31
N PRO A 244 -1.86 -26.91 -13.15
CA PRO A 244 -0.76 -27.68 -13.77
C PRO A 244 -0.79 -27.65 -15.31
N ARG A 245 -1.98 -27.50 -15.90
CA ARG A 245 -2.13 -27.39 -17.36
C ARG A 245 -1.65 -26.05 -17.90
N ALA A 246 -1.74 -24.98 -17.10
CA ALA A 246 -1.34 -23.65 -17.53
C ALA A 246 0.19 -23.56 -17.65
N THR A 247 0.90 -24.00 -16.61
CA THR A 247 2.37 -24.02 -16.59
C THR A 247 2.95 -24.92 -17.69
N ALA A 248 2.37 -26.11 -17.91
CA ALA A 248 2.78 -27.02 -18.98
C ALA A 248 2.51 -26.43 -20.38
N SER A 249 1.35 -25.81 -20.59
CA SER A 249 1.03 -25.16 -21.86
C SER A 249 1.90 -23.93 -22.12
N ALA A 250 2.31 -23.20 -21.08
CA ALA A 250 3.22 -22.07 -21.21
C ALA A 250 4.62 -22.51 -21.62
N ALA A 251 5.15 -23.58 -21.00
CA ALA A 251 6.41 -24.20 -21.41
C ALA A 251 6.37 -24.66 -22.88
N GLY A 252 5.27 -25.30 -23.30
CA GLY A 252 5.07 -25.72 -24.68
C GLY A 252 5.02 -24.56 -25.68
N MET A 253 4.29 -23.48 -25.37
CA MET A 253 4.25 -22.30 -26.25
C MET A 253 5.57 -21.54 -26.29
N LEU A 254 6.29 -21.44 -25.16
CA LEU A 254 7.61 -20.81 -25.12
C LEU A 254 8.60 -21.54 -26.03
N HIS A 255 8.53 -22.87 -26.07
CA HIS A 255 9.39 -23.69 -26.93
C HIS A 255 8.98 -23.65 -28.41
N GLN A 256 7.69 -23.79 -28.70
CA GLN A 256 7.21 -23.96 -30.08
C GLN A 256 6.95 -22.63 -30.81
N ARG A 257 6.48 -21.60 -30.09
CA ARG A 257 6.06 -20.30 -30.64
C ARG A 257 6.39 -19.15 -29.68
N PRO A 258 7.68 -18.84 -29.45
CA PRO A 258 8.07 -17.77 -28.54
C PRO A 258 7.67 -16.39 -29.06
N THR A 259 7.76 -16.14 -30.36
CA THR A 259 7.54 -14.81 -30.96
C THR A 259 6.16 -14.20 -30.67
N PRO A 260 5.02 -14.90 -30.86
CA PRO A 260 3.72 -14.31 -30.55
C PRO A 260 3.54 -14.05 -29.05
N LEU A 261 4.13 -14.87 -28.16
CA LEU A 261 4.04 -14.68 -26.71
C LEU A 261 4.69 -13.35 -26.28
N TRP A 262 5.95 -13.15 -26.67
CA TRP A 262 6.70 -11.95 -26.30
C TRP A 262 6.10 -10.69 -26.89
N VAL A 263 5.69 -10.73 -28.16
CA VAL A 263 5.08 -9.58 -28.84
C VAL A 263 3.75 -9.20 -28.18
N SER A 264 2.87 -10.16 -27.90
CA SER A 264 1.59 -9.84 -27.24
C SER A 264 1.78 -9.35 -25.80
N GLY A 265 2.75 -9.90 -25.08
CA GLY A 265 3.07 -9.46 -23.72
C GLY A 265 3.59 -8.02 -23.68
N LEU A 266 4.52 -7.68 -24.57
CA LEU A 266 5.09 -6.33 -24.64
C LEU A 266 4.03 -5.32 -25.09
N LEU A 267 3.25 -5.65 -26.12
CA LEU A 267 2.17 -4.80 -26.60
C LEU A 267 1.09 -4.61 -25.53
N GLY A 268 0.75 -5.66 -24.78
CA GLY A 268 -0.17 -5.60 -23.65
C GLY A 268 0.36 -4.67 -22.55
N THR A 269 1.64 -4.78 -22.21
CA THR A 269 2.28 -3.92 -21.18
C THR A 269 2.22 -2.44 -21.57
N ILE A 270 2.53 -2.13 -22.83
CA ILE A 270 2.44 -0.76 -23.36
C ILE A 270 0.99 -0.27 -23.41
N ALA A 271 0.04 -1.15 -23.73
CA ALA A 271 -1.37 -0.80 -23.84
C ALA A 271 -2.08 -0.60 -22.48
N ILE A 272 -1.57 -1.19 -21.39
CA ILE A 272 -2.14 -1.03 -20.04
C ILE A 272 -2.18 0.45 -19.64
N VAL A 273 -1.09 1.19 -19.86
CA VAL A 273 -1.00 2.61 -19.44
C VAL A 273 -2.08 3.49 -20.08
N PRO A 274 -2.21 3.58 -21.43
CA PRO A 274 -3.28 4.36 -22.03
C PRO A 274 -4.67 3.79 -21.72
N ALA A 275 -4.82 2.46 -21.57
CA ALA A 275 -6.11 1.87 -21.21
C ALA A 275 -6.58 2.33 -19.82
N VAL A 276 -5.69 2.28 -18.81
CA VAL A 276 -6.00 2.75 -17.46
C VAL A 276 -6.30 4.25 -17.47
N LEU A 277 -5.51 5.06 -18.17
CA LEU A 277 -5.75 6.50 -18.28
C LEU A 277 -7.11 6.82 -18.92
N LEU A 278 -7.47 6.12 -20.00
CA LEU A 278 -8.78 6.27 -20.64
C LEU A 278 -9.93 5.83 -19.73
N LEU A 279 -9.72 4.78 -18.93
CA LEU A 279 -10.71 4.33 -17.95
C LEU A 279 -10.90 5.33 -16.81
N ILE A 280 -9.83 5.94 -16.30
CA ILE A 280 -9.91 6.97 -15.26
C ILE A 280 -10.68 8.20 -15.75
N ILE A 281 -10.52 8.58 -17.02
CA ILE A 281 -11.25 9.71 -17.62
C ILE A 281 -12.75 9.41 -17.80
N SER A 282 -13.16 8.15 -17.77
CA SER A 282 -14.56 7.74 -17.95
C SER A 282 -15.34 7.79 -16.63
N ILE A 283 -16.55 8.35 -16.67
CA ILE A 283 -17.46 8.53 -15.50
C ILE A 283 -17.77 7.19 -14.80
N ALA A 284 -17.84 6.08 -15.55
CA ALA A 284 -18.04 4.73 -15.01
C ALA A 284 -16.74 3.91 -14.95
N GLY A 285 -15.61 4.47 -15.38
CA GLY A 285 -14.38 3.73 -15.61
C GLY A 285 -13.44 3.66 -14.41
N LEU A 286 -13.65 4.42 -13.33
CA LEU A 286 -12.77 4.38 -12.15
C LEU A 286 -12.80 3.00 -11.46
N SER A 287 -14.00 2.42 -11.26
CA SER A 287 -14.12 1.07 -10.70
C SER A 287 -13.49 0.00 -11.61
N LEU A 288 -13.62 0.17 -12.93
CA LEU A 288 -13.03 -0.74 -13.91
C LEU A 288 -11.51 -0.58 -14.02
N ALA A 289 -11.00 0.65 -13.86
CA ALA A 289 -9.56 0.93 -13.76
C ALA A 289 -8.97 0.28 -12.50
N GLY A 290 -9.66 0.38 -11.37
CA GLY A 290 -9.29 -0.32 -10.13
C GLY A 290 -9.23 -1.83 -10.32
N ALA A 291 -10.28 -2.43 -10.92
CA ALA A 291 -10.30 -3.87 -11.21
C ALA A 291 -9.17 -4.30 -12.16
N LEU A 292 -8.89 -3.50 -13.21
CA LEU A 292 -7.79 -3.75 -14.14
C LEU A 292 -6.43 -3.69 -13.42
N MET A 293 -6.22 -2.68 -12.56
CA MET A 293 -5.00 -2.55 -11.77
C MET A 293 -4.81 -3.70 -10.79
N CYS A 294 -5.87 -4.11 -10.09
CA CYS A 294 -5.84 -5.30 -9.24
C CYS A 294 -5.46 -6.56 -10.04
N GLY A 295 -6.00 -6.70 -11.26
CA GLY A 295 -5.62 -7.78 -12.18
C GLY A 295 -4.14 -7.74 -12.56
N VAL A 296 -3.61 -6.56 -12.90
CA VAL A 296 -2.20 -6.36 -13.26
C VAL A 296 -1.27 -6.68 -12.08
N ILE A 297 -1.61 -6.20 -10.88
CA ILE A 297 -0.87 -6.50 -9.65
C ILE A 297 -0.91 -8.00 -9.36
N GLY A 298 -2.09 -8.64 -9.46
CA GLY A 298 -2.23 -10.08 -9.27
C GLY A 298 -1.38 -10.90 -10.24
N ILE A 299 -1.33 -10.50 -11.52
CA ILE A 299 -0.44 -11.12 -12.52
C ILE A 299 1.03 -10.91 -12.13
N ALA A 300 1.43 -9.69 -11.77
CA ALA A 300 2.81 -9.37 -11.41
C ALA A 300 3.31 -10.21 -10.22
N LEU A 301 2.48 -10.40 -9.19
CA LEU A 301 2.84 -11.17 -7.99
C LEU A 301 3.17 -12.64 -8.29
N VAL A 302 2.50 -13.26 -9.26
CA VAL A 302 2.68 -14.69 -9.57
C VAL A 302 3.58 -14.93 -10.79
N SER A 303 3.93 -13.88 -11.53
CA SER A 303 4.68 -13.97 -12.79
C SER A 303 6.04 -14.64 -12.64
N ASN A 304 6.78 -14.34 -11.58
CA ASN A 304 8.12 -14.90 -11.34
C ASN A 304 8.08 -16.41 -11.11
N ALA A 305 7.18 -16.84 -10.24
CA ALA A 305 6.93 -18.26 -9.97
C ALA A 305 6.46 -18.99 -11.23
N PHE A 306 5.55 -18.38 -12.00
CA PHE A 306 5.02 -18.95 -13.24
C PHE A 306 6.10 -19.13 -14.32
N ALA A 307 6.92 -18.10 -14.55
CA ALA A 307 8.02 -18.13 -15.49
C ALA A 307 9.08 -19.16 -15.07
N GLY A 308 9.43 -19.21 -13.78
CA GLY A 308 10.33 -20.22 -13.21
C GLY A 308 9.83 -21.64 -13.46
N CYS A 309 8.55 -21.92 -13.18
CA CYS A 309 7.91 -23.21 -13.47
C CYS A 309 7.94 -23.58 -14.96
N ALA A 310 7.63 -22.62 -15.84
CA ALA A 310 7.57 -22.86 -17.29
C ALA A 310 8.97 -23.17 -17.86
N ILE A 311 10.00 -22.42 -17.45
CA ILE A 311 11.38 -22.62 -17.91
C ILE A 311 11.95 -23.91 -17.34
N ALA A 312 11.75 -24.19 -16.04
CA ALA A 312 12.25 -25.41 -15.42
C ALA A 312 11.74 -26.66 -16.16
N ARG A 313 10.45 -26.68 -16.54
CA ARG A 313 9.87 -27.76 -17.35
C ARG A 313 10.52 -27.96 -18.72
N MET A 314 11.06 -26.91 -19.34
CA MET A 314 11.74 -27.03 -20.63
C MET A 314 13.09 -27.74 -20.51
N VAL A 315 13.78 -27.59 -19.38
CA VAL A 315 15.13 -28.13 -19.18
C VAL A 315 15.11 -29.62 -18.86
N ARG A 316 14.09 -30.12 -18.15
CA ARG A 316 14.02 -31.53 -17.75
C ARG A 316 12.60 -32.10 -17.80
N HIS A 317 12.33 -32.88 -18.85
CA HIS A 317 11.01 -33.42 -19.16
C HIS A 317 10.63 -34.68 -18.33
N SER A 318 11.55 -35.28 -17.57
CA SER A 318 11.38 -36.63 -16.99
C SER A 318 11.36 -36.71 -15.45
N GLN A 319 11.27 -35.58 -14.75
CA GLN A 319 11.28 -35.51 -13.28
C GLN A 319 9.89 -35.17 -12.71
N ASN A 320 9.70 -35.39 -11.40
CA ASN A 320 8.43 -35.11 -10.71
C ASN A 320 8.01 -33.64 -10.90
N ARG A 321 6.76 -33.40 -11.33
CA ARG A 321 6.20 -32.08 -11.64
C ARG A 321 6.37 -31.05 -10.51
N TYR A 322 6.29 -31.49 -9.26
CA TYR A 322 6.46 -30.64 -8.09
C TYR A 322 7.92 -30.31 -7.81
N ALA A 323 8.83 -31.24 -8.09
CA ALA A 323 10.27 -30.98 -7.98
C ALA A 323 10.71 -29.92 -9.00
N MET A 324 10.19 -29.98 -10.23
CA MET A 324 10.48 -28.97 -11.25
C MET A 324 9.88 -27.60 -10.92
N ALA A 325 8.69 -27.57 -10.31
CA ALA A 325 8.09 -26.33 -9.81
C ALA A 325 8.90 -25.73 -8.65
N ALA A 326 9.36 -26.55 -7.70
CA ALA A 326 10.21 -26.10 -6.60
C ALA A 326 11.55 -25.57 -7.11
N VAL A 327 12.23 -26.30 -8.00
CA VAL A 327 13.50 -25.85 -8.60
C VAL A 327 13.32 -24.56 -9.39
N GLY A 328 12.25 -24.47 -10.19
CA GLY A 328 11.93 -23.26 -10.96
C GLY A 328 11.61 -22.07 -10.07
N GLY A 329 10.84 -22.28 -9.00
CA GLY A 329 10.47 -21.23 -8.04
C GLY A 329 11.66 -20.75 -7.20
N ILE A 330 12.51 -21.65 -6.72
CA ILE A 330 13.75 -21.30 -5.99
C ILE A 330 14.68 -20.51 -6.90
N ALA A 331 14.93 -21.01 -8.13
CA ALA A 331 15.81 -20.34 -9.07
C ALA A 331 15.27 -18.95 -9.43
N ALA A 332 13.98 -18.84 -9.76
CA ALA A 332 13.35 -17.56 -10.07
C ALA A 332 13.40 -16.59 -8.88
N GLY A 333 13.07 -17.06 -7.68
CA GLY A 333 13.08 -16.23 -6.47
C GLY A 333 14.48 -15.75 -6.08
N ALA A 334 15.50 -16.62 -6.19
CA ALA A 334 16.88 -16.24 -5.94
C ALA A 334 17.38 -15.20 -6.97
N LEU A 335 17.02 -15.38 -8.24
CA LEU A 335 17.33 -14.46 -9.32
C LEU A 335 16.65 -13.09 -9.12
N THR A 336 15.42 -13.07 -8.60
CA THR A 336 14.69 -11.83 -8.31
C THR A 336 15.09 -11.17 -7.00
N GLY A 337 15.71 -11.91 -6.08
CA GLY A 337 16.22 -11.37 -4.81
C GLY A 337 17.47 -10.52 -4.97
N LEU A 338 18.15 -10.60 -6.12
CA LEU A 338 19.34 -9.80 -6.39
C LEU A 338 18.99 -8.31 -6.58
N PRO A 339 19.59 -7.39 -5.80
CA PRO A 339 19.42 -5.96 -6.00
C PRO A 339 19.88 -5.57 -7.41
N LEU A 340 19.15 -4.63 -8.05
CA LEU A 340 19.29 -4.19 -9.45
C LEU A 340 18.78 -5.16 -10.52
N VAL A 341 19.13 -6.45 -10.45
CA VAL A 341 18.77 -7.42 -11.50
C VAL A 341 17.33 -7.92 -11.34
N GLY A 342 16.85 -8.00 -10.10
CA GLY A 342 15.55 -8.58 -9.80
C GLY A 342 14.37 -7.86 -10.44
N GLY A 343 14.40 -6.53 -10.49
CA GLY A 343 13.35 -5.73 -11.15
C GLY A 343 13.26 -6.00 -12.66
N PHE A 344 14.41 -6.15 -13.33
CA PHE A 344 14.45 -6.47 -14.75
C PHE A 344 13.91 -7.89 -15.01
N ILE A 345 14.36 -8.87 -14.24
CA ILE A 345 13.90 -10.27 -14.35
C ILE A 345 12.39 -10.35 -14.10
N SER A 346 11.89 -9.63 -13.09
CA SER A 346 10.46 -9.57 -12.80
C SER A 346 9.65 -8.94 -13.92
N GLY A 347 10.17 -7.89 -14.55
CA GLY A 347 9.54 -7.29 -15.73
C GLY A 347 9.48 -8.25 -16.92
N VAL A 348 10.55 -9.00 -17.18
CA VAL A 348 10.61 -10.01 -18.24
C VAL A 348 9.62 -11.15 -17.96
N ALA A 349 9.54 -11.62 -16.72
CA ALA A 349 8.59 -12.65 -16.29
C ALA A 349 7.12 -12.17 -16.43
N PHE A 350 6.85 -10.90 -16.10
CA PHE A 350 5.53 -10.28 -16.27
C PHE A 350 5.12 -10.24 -17.74
N VAL A 351 6.01 -9.76 -18.62
CA VAL A 351 5.75 -9.73 -20.08
C VAL A 351 5.45 -11.14 -20.60
N PHE A 352 6.20 -12.15 -20.15
CA PHE A 352 5.97 -13.53 -20.52
C PHE A 352 4.58 -14.04 -20.09
N MET A 353 4.22 -13.85 -18.81
CA MET A 353 2.93 -14.30 -18.28
C MET A 353 1.74 -13.56 -18.92
N LEU A 354 1.85 -12.24 -19.07
CA LEU A 354 0.82 -11.43 -19.72
C LEU A 354 0.64 -11.85 -21.18
N GLY A 355 1.75 -12.10 -21.90
CA GLY A 355 1.74 -12.62 -23.26
C GLY A 355 1.05 -13.97 -23.37
N TYR A 356 1.33 -14.88 -22.44
CA TYR A 356 0.66 -16.18 -22.36
C TYR A 356 -0.85 -16.06 -22.16
N ILE A 357 -1.30 -15.19 -21.25
CA ILE A 357 -2.73 -14.95 -20.99
C ILE A 357 -3.42 -14.41 -22.25
N ILE A 358 -2.83 -13.41 -22.91
CA ILE A 358 -3.38 -12.82 -24.14
C ILE A 358 -3.51 -13.87 -25.25
N GLN A 359 -2.50 -14.72 -25.44
CA GLN A 359 -2.52 -15.78 -26.46
C GLN A 359 -3.60 -16.83 -26.19
N ILE A 360 -3.84 -17.20 -24.93
CA ILE A 360 -4.92 -18.14 -24.58
C ILE A 360 -6.29 -17.52 -24.85
N ILE A 361 -6.51 -16.28 -24.42
CA ILE A 361 -7.77 -15.58 -24.65
C ILE A 361 -8.03 -15.47 -26.15
N TRP A 362 -7.02 -15.08 -26.93
CA TRP A 362 -7.11 -14.96 -28.38
C TRP A 362 -7.37 -16.29 -29.07
N ARG A 363 -6.68 -17.38 -28.68
CA ARG A 363 -6.90 -18.72 -29.23
C ARG A 363 -8.31 -19.22 -28.92
N ASN A 364 -8.80 -19.02 -27.71
CA ASN A 364 -10.15 -19.40 -27.30
C ASN A 364 -11.22 -18.58 -28.03
N ALA A 365 -10.98 -17.28 -28.24
CA ALA A 365 -11.84 -16.39 -29.01
C ALA A 365 -11.87 -16.74 -30.51
N ARG A 366 -10.80 -17.31 -31.07
CA ARG A 366 -10.75 -17.79 -32.47
C ARG A 366 -11.31 -19.20 -32.67
N LEU A 367 -11.38 -20.02 -31.63
CA LEU A 367 -11.96 -21.36 -31.70
C LEU A 367 -13.50 -21.35 -31.58
N LYS A 368 -14.09 -20.43 -30.81
CA LYS A 368 -15.56 -20.28 -30.71
C LYS A 368 -16.32 -19.93 -32.02
N PRO A 369 -15.76 -19.17 -32.98
CA PRO A 369 -16.39 -18.89 -34.27
C PRO A 369 -16.50 -20.09 -35.22
N GLN A 370 -15.84 -21.22 -34.92
CA GLN A 370 -15.68 -22.36 -35.85
C GLN A 370 -16.57 -23.55 -35.50
N GLN A 371 -17.57 -23.40 -34.61
CA GLN A 371 -18.57 -24.44 -34.36
C GLN A 371 -19.80 -24.12 -35.21
N PRO A 372 -20.00 -24.73 -36.39
CA PRO A 372 -21.26 -24.59 -37.11
C PRO A 372 -22.34 -25.19 -36.22
N THR A 373 -23.42 -24.45 -36.02
CA THR A 373 -24.69 -25.00 -35.56
C THR A 373 -25.11 -26.06 -36.57
N ASN A 374 -24.79 -27.33 -36.31
CA ASN A 374 -25.38 -28.45 -37.01
C ASN A 374 -26.87 -28.46 -36.65
N THR A 375 -27.69 -27.76 -37.43
CA THR A 375 -29.13 -27.97 -37.47
C THR A 375 -29.37 -29.37 -38.02
N PRO A 376 -30.01 -30.29 -37.27
CA PRO A 376 -30.39 -31.59 -37.81
C PRO A 376 -31.43 -31.36 -38.92
N GLY A 377 -31.12 -31.78 -40.14
CA GLY A 377 -32.10 -31.83 -41.22
C GLY A 377 -33.23 -32.79 -40.86
N LEU A 378 -34.48 -32.32 -40.94
CA LEU A 378 -35.68 -33.13 -40.81
C LEU A 378 -35.71 -34.18 -41.94
N PRO A 379 -36.00 -35.46 -41.65
CA PRO A 379 -36.21 -36.45 -42.68
C PRO A 379 -37.52 -36.18 -43.40
N THR A 380 -37.44 -35.90 -44.70
CA THR A 380 -38.58 -35.97 -45.62
C THR A 380 -38.96 -37.42 -45.82
N ALA A 381 -40.22 -37.76 -45.53
CA ALA A 381 -40.89 -38.99 -45.96
C ALA A 381 -41.75 -38.70 -47.19
#